data_AF-A0A7S2TVR8-F1
#
_entry.id   AF-A0A7S2TVR8-F1
#
_cell.length_a   1.000
_cell.length_b   1.000
_cell.length_c   1.000
_cell.angle_alpha   90.00
_cell.angle_beta   90.00
_cell.angle_gamma   90.00
#
_symmetry.space_group_name_H-M   'P 1'
#
loop_
_entity.id
_entity.type
_entity.pdbx_description
1 polymer ?
#
loop_
_entity_poly.entity_id
_entity_poly.type
_entity_poly.pdbx_seq_one_letter_code
_entity_poly.pdbx_strand_id
1 'polypeptide(L)'
;FFFREWLTALVFPNASQPPRGIMCRDCLNELLPDRGRMCLEEGTYFMNFKGCAKCGNKSTKIVSRTVEEDEDEDGVFTEEVEYIHACAACSHEIARHHYSFEADGKTQEYTMDCALCGKGEITRVLHLPTSTDTKGGDTKSGDKKDSGVTVDVQKKGEVLSSQIAELRKHLPEPDEGDEDDEWED
;
A
#
# COMPACT_ATOMS: atom_id res chain seq x y z
N PHE A 1 -13.58 47.17 -47.43
CA PHE A 1 -14.44 46.02 -47.09
C PHE A 1 -13.61 44.76 -47.21
N PHE A 2 -12.91 44.40 -46.13
CA PHE A 2 -11.94 43.31 -46.10
C PHE A 2 -12.51 42.14 -45.28
N PHE A 3 -12.49 40.96 -45.92
CA PHE A 3 -12.49 39.58 -45.43
C PHE A 3 -13.22 39.21 -44.12
N ARG A 4 -14.31 38.44 -44.32
CA ARG A 4 -14.92 37.51 -43.35
C ARG A 4 -14.06 36.23 -43.23
N GLU A 5 -14.41 35.45 -42.21
CA GLU A 5 -14.07 34.04 -41.96
C GLU A 5 -12.91 33.79 -40.99
N TRP A 6 -13.23 33.94 -39.71
CA TRP A 6 -12.53 33.29 -38.60
C TRP A 6 -12.94 31.81 -38.57
N LEU A 7 -11.98 30.94 -38.88
CA LEU A 7 -12.10 29.50 -38.72
C LEU A 7 -11.81 29.11 -37.27
N THR A 8 -12.81 28.44 -36.71
CA THR A 8 -12.79 27.51 -35.58
C THR A 8 -11.52 26.65 -35.49
N ALA A 9 -10.87 26.66 -34.33
CA ALA A 9 -10.13 25.52 -33.81
C ALA A 9 -9.98 25.64 -32.28
N LEU A 10 -11.06 25.30 -31.56
CA LEU A 10 -10.94 24.89 -30.16
C LEU A 10 -10.38 23.47 -30.15
N VAL A 11 -9.09 23.32 -29.89
CA VAL A 11 -8.51 22.04 -29.48
C VAL A 11 -8.16 22.16 -28.02
N PHE A 12 -9.15 21.88 -27.17
CA PHE A 12 -8.91 21.51 -25.79
C PHE A 12 -8.51 20.03 -25.77
N PRO A 13 -7.27 19.65 -25.43
CA PRO A 13 -7.02 18.32 -24.91
C PRO A 13 -7.55 18.31 -23.46
N ASN A 14 -8.87 18.23 -23.31
CA ASN A 14 -9.45 17.81 -22.05
C ASN A 14 -9.26 16.29 -22.00
N ALA A 15 -8.10 15.87 -21.49
CA ALA A 15 -7.90 14.53 -20.97
C ALA A 15 -8.86 14.36 -19.80
N SER A 16 -10.12 14.06 -20.11
CA SER A 16 -11.10 13.59 -19.17
C SER A 16 -10.59 12.25 -18.65
N GLN A 17 -9.76 12.30 -17.62
CA GLN A 17 -9.64 11.17 -16.70
C GLN A 17 -11.08 10.77 -16.36
N PRO A 18 -11.49 9.51 -16.59
CA PRO A 18 -12.84 9.08 -16.21
C PRO A 18 -13.01 9.41 -14.73
N PRO A 19 -14.13 10.04 -14.32
CA PRO A 19 -14.37 10.37 -12.93
C PRO A 19 -14.14 9.10 -12.11
N ARG A 20 -13.27 9.18 -11.09
CA ARG A 20 -12.91 8.05 -10.22
C ARG A 20 -14.21 7.34 -9.82
N GLY A 21 -14.44 6.19 -10.45
CA GLY A 21 -15.77 5.70 -10.79
C GLY A 21 -16.64 5.42 -9.58
N ILE A 22 -17.93 5.68 -9.75
CA ILE A 22 -18.98 5.32 -8.80
C ILE A 22 -18.90 3.80 -8.56
N MET A 23 -18.31 3.40 -7.44
CA MET A 23 -18.28 2.01 -6.97
C MET A 23 -19.70 1.47 -6.87
N CYS A 24 -19.89 0.19 -7.19
CA CYS A 24 -21.24 -0.37 -7.20
C CYS A 24 -21.69 -0.73 -5.77
N ARG A 25 -22.45 0.17 -5.13
CA ARG A 25 -23.05 -0.06 -3.80
C ARG A 25 -23.96 -1.28 -3.78
N ASP A 26 -24.65 -1.55 -4.89
CA ASP A 26 -25.63 -2.64 -4.99
C ASP A 26 -25.00 -4.04 -5.05
N CYS A 27 -23.70 -4.11 -5.38
CA CYS A 27 -22.94 -5.36 -5.36
C CYS A 27 -22.52 -5.80 -3.95
N LEU A 28 -22.62 -4.89 -2.97
CA LEU A 28 -22.01 -5.02 -1.65
C LEU A 28 -23.09 -5.13 -0.57
N ASN A 29 -22.78 -5.81 0.53
CA ASN A 29 -23.64 -5.82 1.71
C ASN A 29 -23.46 -4.52 2.51
N GLU A 30 -22.21 -4.09 2.66
CA GLU A 30 -21.79 -2.90 3.38
C GLU A 30 -20.69 -2.18 2.59
N LEU A 31 -20.65 -0.86 2.68
CA LEU A 31 -19.57 -0.07 2.07
C LEU A 31 -18.48 0.19 3.09
N LEU A 32 -17.24 -0.01 2.66
CA LEU A 32 -16.05 0.26 3.47
C LEU A 32 -16.17 -0.38 4.87
N PRO A 33 -16.39 -1.72 4.96
CA PRO A 33 -16.46 -2.37 6.25
C PRO A 33 -15.16 -2.11 7.04
N ASP A 34 -15.27 -1.83 8.33
CA ASP A 34 -14.08 -1.66 9.18
C ASP A 34 -13.37 -3.00 9.37
N ARG A 35 -12.07 -3.02 9.07
CA ARG A 35 -11.17 -4.19 9.20
C ARG A 35 -10.16 -4.02 10.33
N GLY A 36 -10.23 -2.90 11.06
CA GLY A 36 -9.31 -2.55 12.13
C GLY A 36 -7.86 -2.64 11.65
N ARG A 37 -7.13 -3.63 12.19
CA ARG A 37 -5.69 -3.85 11.94
C ARG A 37 -5.37 -4.72 10.73
N MET A 38 -6.38 -5.25 10.01
CA MET A 38 -6.15 -6.10 8.85
C MET A 38 -6.01 -5.24 7.58
N CYS A 39 -4.78 -5.14 7.08
CA CYS A 39 -4.47 -4.53 5.78
C CYS A 39 -3.93 -5.63 4.86
N LEU A 40 -4.57 -5.85 3.72
CA LEU A 40 -4.18 -6.88 2.76
C LEU A 40 -3.74 -6.23 1.45
N GLU A 41 -2.54 -6.58 0.98
CA GLU A 41 -2.05 -6.24 -0.37
C GLU A 41 -2.78 -7.02 -1.47
N GLU A 42 -3.34 -8.19 -1.13
CA GLU A 42 -4.00 -9.08 -2.07
C GLU A 42 -5.24 -9.75 -1.47
N GLY A 43 -6.18 -10.11 -2.33
CA GLY A 43 -7.32 -10.95 -1.99
C GLY A 43 -8.66 -10.30 -2.28
N THR A 44 -9.73 -10.84 -1.71
CA THR A 44 -11.08 -10.31 -1.84
C THR A 44 -11.91 -10.68 -0.62
N TYR A 45 -12.63 -9.72 -0.03
CA TYR A 45 -13.51 -10.01 1.10
C TYR A 45 -14.88 -10.55 0.61
N PHE A 46 -14.92 -11.84 0.28
CA PHE A 46 -16.11 -12.49 -0.29
C PHE A 46 -17.37 -12.40 0.59
N MET A 47 -17.23 -12.31 1.92
CA MET A 47 -18.39 -12.20 2.81
C MET A 47 -19.16 -10.88 2.62
N ASN A 48 -18.49 -9.82 2.17
CA ASN A 48 -19.14 -8.54 1.86
C ASN A 48 -19.72 -8.50 0.44
N PHE A 49 -19.37 -9.46 -0.43
CA PHE A 49 -19.89 -9.51 -1.79
C PHE A 49 -21.26 -10.20 -1.83
N LYS A 50 -22.32 -9.42 -2.05
CA LYS A 50 -23.69 -9.93 -2.20
C LYS A 50 -23.89 -10.68 -3.53
N GLY A 51 -23.20 -10.21 -4.56
CA GLY A 51 -23.32 -10.66 -5.95
C GLY A 51 -23.45 -9.46 -6.90
N CYS A 52 -23.07 -9.65 -8.16
CA CYS A 52 -23.05 -8.58 -9.14
C CYS A 52 -24.47 -8.04 -9.41
N ALA A 53 -24.68 -6.74 -9.23
CA ALA A 53 -25.98 -6.11 -9.49
C ALA A 53 -26.41 -6.16 -10.97
N LYS A 54 -25.45 -6.26 -11.91
CA LYS A 54 -25.74 -6.32 -13.36
C LYS A 54 -26.15 -7.72 -13.85
N CYS A 55 -25.55 -8.78 -13.34
CA CYS A 55 -25.74 -10.13 -13.89
C CYS A 55 -26.04 -11.21 -12.84
N GLY A 56 -26.04 -10.87 -11.54
CA GLY A 56 -26.28 -11.79 -10.43
C GLY A 56 -25.13 -12.75 -10.11
N ASN A 57 -24.03 -12.74 -10.87
CA ASN A 57 -22.90 -13.64 -10.60
C ASN A 57 -22.19 -13.30 -9.29
N LYS A 58 -21.83 -14.33 -8.52
CA LYS A 58 -21.16 -14.26 -7.21
C LYS A 58 -19.65 -14.47 -7.27
N SER A 59 -19.06 -14.49 -8.45
CA SER A 59 -17.60 -14.50 -8.62
C SER A 59 -17.04 -13.14 -9.05
N THR A 60 -15.86 -12.84 -8.50
CA THR A 60 -15.05 -11.65 -8.81
C THR A 60 -13.72 -12.09 -9.42
N LYS A 61 -13.06 -11.16 -10.10
CA LYS A 61 -11.69 -11.27 -10.60
C LYS A 61 -10.97 -9.95 -10.32
N ILE A 62 -9.65 -10.02 -10.16
CA ILE A 62 -8.78 -8.85 -10.05
C ILE A 62 -8.37 -8.43 -11.46
N VAL A 63 -8.44 -7.14 -11.76
CA VAL A 63 -7.99 -6.54 -13.03
C VAL A 63 -7.19 -5.27 -12.76
N SER A 64 -6.32 -4.91 -13.71
CA SER A 64 -5.51 -3.68 -13.67
C SER A 64 -4.70 -3.53 -12.37
N ARG A 65 -3.97 -4.57 -12.00
CA ARG A 65 -3.07 -4.50 -10.84
C ARG A 65 -1.83 -3.69 -11.20
N THR A 66 -1.52 -2.70 -10.37
CA THR A 66 -0.28 -1.92 -10.39
C THR A 66 0.38 -2.02 -9.03
N VAL A 67 1.71 -1.98 -9.03
CA VAL A 67 2.56 -1.94 -7.85
C VAL A 67 3.61 -0.87 -8.15
N GLU A 68 3.69 0.13 -7.28
CA GLU A 68 4.64 1.23 -7.34
C GLU A 68 5.47 1.16 -6.05
N GLU A 69 6.79 1.16 -6.20
CA GLU A 69 7.74 1.05 -5.09
C GLU A 69 8.72 2.21 -5.24
N ASP A 70 8.84 3.03 -4.20
CA ASP A 70 9.73 4.18 -4.17
C ASP A 70 10.53 4.20 -2.86
N GLU A 71 11.75 4.76 -2.93
CA GLU A 71 12.58 5.01 -1.76
C GLU A 71 13.09 6.45 -1.83
N ASP A 72 12.76 7.24 -0.81
CA ASP A 72 13.13 8.65 -0.74
C ASP A 72 14.58 8.84 -0.28
N GLU A 73 15.12 10.07 -0.43
CA GLU A 73 16.49 10.42 -0.02
C GLU A 73 16.77 10.15 1.47
N ASP A 74 15.73 10.17 2.31
CA ASP A 74 15.80 9.88 3.75
C ASP A 74 15.78 8.36 4.07
N GLY A 75 15.74 7.49 3.05
CA GLY A 75 15.66 6.04 3.19
C GLY A 75 14.30 5.56 3.72
N VAL A 76 13.25 6.30 3.42
CA VAL A 76 11.85 5.89 3.66
C VAL A 76 11.41 5.09 2.44
N PHE A 77 10.97 3.86 2.66
CA PHE A 77 10.47 2.98 1.61
C PHE A 77 8.94 3.03 1.57
N THR A 78 8.36 3.22 0.39
CA THR A 78 6.92 3.18 0.15
C THR A 78 6.57 2.14 -0.91
N GLU A 79 5.47 1.42 -0.69
CA GLU A 79 4.88 0.49 -1.66
C GLU A 79 3.38 0.79 -1.78
N GLU A 80 2.94 1.14 -2.98
CA GLU A 80 1.53 1.36 -3.30
C GLU A 80 1.04 0.26 -4.24
N VAL A 81 -0.08 -0.38 -3.87
CA VAL A 81 -0.73 -1.42 -4.66
C VAL A 81 -2.16 -0.99 -4.97
N GLU A 82 -2.47 -0.85 -6.25
CA GLU A 82 -3.82 -0.59 -6.72
C GLU A 82 -4.32 -1.72 -7.62
N TYR A 83 -5.58 -2.11 -7.45
CA TYR A 83 -6.27 -2.97 -8.41
C TYR A 83 -7.79 -2.85 -8.34
N ILE A 84 -8.46 -3.40 -9.35
CA ILE A 84 -9.93 -3.37 -9.43
C ILE A 84 -10.50 -4.78 -9.20
N HIS A 85 -11.50 -4.87 -8.33
CA HIS A 85 -12.41 -6.01 -8.29
C HIS A 85 -13.48 -5.85 -9.37
N ALA A 86 -13.48 -6.75 -10.35
CA ALA A 86 -14.49 -6.81 -11.38
C ALA A 86 -15.30 -8.10 -11.30
N CYS A 87 -16.56 -8.09 -11.70
CA CYS A 87 -17.35 -9.31 -11.85
C CYS A 87 -16.70 -10.21 -12.91
N ALA A 88 -16.54 -11.50 -12.62
CA ALA A 88 -15.89 -12.42 -13.55
C ALA A 88 -16.69 -12.62 -14.86
N ALA A 89 -18.02 -12.53 -14.82
CA ALA A 89 -18.88 -12.78 -15.98
C ALA A 89 -19.09 -11.55 -16.88
N CYS A 90 -19.42 -10.39 -16.32
CA CYS A 90 -19.74 -9.19 -17.11
C CYS A 90 -18.69 -8.09 -17.03
N SER A 91 -17.58 -8.32 -16.30
CA SER A 91 -16.51 -7.34 -16.07
C SER A 91 -17.01 -6.02 -15.46
N HIS A 92 -18.13 -6.05 -14.73
CA HIS A 92 -18.61 -4.90 -13.98
C HIS A 92 -17.63 -4.55 -12.85
N GLU A 93 -17.11 -3.33 -12.84
CA GLU A 93 -16.31 -2.77 -11.74
C GLU A 93 -17.15 -2.72 -10.46
N ILE A 94 -16.71 -3.48 -9.43
CA ILE A 94 -17.37 -3.60 -8.13
C ILE A 94 -16.74 -2.59 -7.17
N ALA A 95 -15.42 -2.64 -7.03
CA ALA A 95 -14.64 -1.81 -6.13
C ALA A 95 -13.20 -1.65 -6.62
N ARG A 96 -12.56 -0.53 -6.28
CA ARG A 96 -11.10 -0.38 -6.33
C ARG A 96 -10.51 -0.74 -4.97
N HIS A 97 -9.36 -1.37 -5.00
CA HIS A 97 -8.55 -1.71 -3.85
C HIS A 97 -7.30 -0.87 -3.92
N HIS A 98 -7.06 -0.10 -2.86
CA HIS A 98 -5.84 0.65 -2.63
C HIS A 98 -5.21 0.12 -1.35
N TYR A 99 -3.93 -0.22 -1.42
CA TYR A 99 -3.12 -0.61 -0.29
C TYR A 99 -1.84 0.21 -0.33
N SER A 100 -1.44 0.77 0.80
CA SER A 100 -0.14 1.43 0.94
C SER A 100 0.63 0.86 2.11
N PHE A 101 1.94 0.79 1.92
CA PHE A 101 2.90 0.42 2.93
C PHE A 101 4.01 1.47 2.96
N GLU A 102 4.39 1.90 4.16
CA GLU A 102 5.48 2.85 4.38
C GLU A 102 6.37 2.36 5.51
N ALA A 103 7.69 2.49 5.35
CA ALA A 103 8.67 2.12 6.36
C ALA A 103 9.85 3.10 6.41
N ASP A 104 10.07 3.71 7.58
CA ASP A 104 11.17 4.66 7.86
C ASP A 104 12.32 4.03 8.68
N GLY A 105 12.26 2.70 8.89
CA GLY A 105 13.20 1.93 9.70
C GLY A 105 12.96 2.00 11.22
N LYS A 106 12.03 2.83 11.70
CA LYS A 106 11.57 2.85 13.10
C LYS A 106 10.12 2.39 13.22
N THR A 107 9.34 2.63 12.19
CA THR A 107 7.93 2.36 12.08
C THR A 107 7.61 1.71 10.74
N GLN A 108 6.51 0.97 10.73
CA GLN A 108 5.92 0.38 9.56
C GLN A 108 4.44 0.74 9.58
N GLU A 109 3.99 1.47 8.57
CA GLU A 109 2.61 1.87 8.40
C GLU A 109 1.98 1.10 7.26
N TYR A 110 0.77 0.60 7.50
CA TYR A 110 0.00 -0.14 6.53
C TYR A 110 -1.39 0.47 6.46
N THR A 111 -1.85 0.79 5.26
CA THR A 111 -3.22 1.24 5.04
C THR A 111 -3.87 0.44 3.92
N MET A 112 -5.18 0.28 4.00
CA MET A 112 -5.99 -0.35 2.99
C MET A 112 -7.32 0.37 2.90
N ASP A 113 -7.73 0.74 1.68
CA ASP A 113 -9.02 1.32 1.36
C ASP A 113 -9.65 0.59 0.16
N CYS A 114 -10.75 -0.09 0.41
CA CYS A 114 -11.54 -0.74 -0.61
C CYS A 114 -13.01 -0.81 -0.23
N ALA A 115 -13.92 -0.38 -1.11
CA ALA A 115 -15.36 -0.48 -0.84
C ALA A 115 -15.82 -1.93 -0.57
N LEU A 116 -15.18 -2.93 -1.20
CA LEU A 116 -15.47 -4.35 -1.01
C LEU A 116 -14.69 -4.95 0.17
N CYS A 117 -13.37 -4.76 0.22
CA CYS A 117 -12.50 -5.39 1.23
C CYS A 117 -12.55 -4.71 2.60
N GLY A 118 -12.79 -3.40 2.62
CA GLY A 118 -12.90 -2.59 3.82
C GLY A 118 -11.80 -1.55 3.97
N LYS A 119 -11.85 -0.86 5.10
CA LYS A 119 -10.84 0.09 5.55
C LYS A 119 -10.02 -0.54 6.68
N GLY A 120 -8.70 -0.48 6.57
CA GLY A 120 -7.78 -0.97 7.61
C GLY A 120 -6.57 -0.05 7.73
N GLU A 121 -6.10 0.13 8.96
CA GLU A 121 -4.92 0.94 9.27
C GLU A 121 -4.15 0.27 10.42
N ILE A 122 -2.84 0.12 10.28
CA ILE A 122 -1.98 -0.35 11.37
C ILE A 122 -0.58 0.27 11.26
N THR A 123 -0.13 0.83 12.38
CA THR A 123 1.27 1.23 12.59
C THR A 123 1.96 0.26 13.53
N ARG A 124 3.17 -0.18 13.20
CA ARG A 124 4.02 -1.02 14.05
C ARG A 124 5.33 -0.29 14.31
N VAL A 125 5.77 -0.29 15.58
CA VAL A 125 7.08 0.25 15.96
C VAL A 125 8.09 -0.90 15.98
N LEU A 126 9.20 -0.70 15.28
CA LEU A 126 10.34 -1.61 15.27
C LEU A 126 11.19 -1.33 16.51
N HIS A 127 11.15 -2.23 17.49
CA HIS A 127 12.11 -2.20 18.59
C HIS A 127 13.45 -2.76 18.09
N LEU A 128 14.42 -1.88 17.83
CA LEU A 128 15.79 -2.31 17.63
C LEU A 128 16.32 -2.84 18.97
N PRO A 129 16.84 -4.08 19.03
CA PRO A 129 17.46 -4.58 20.25
C PRO A 129 18.72 -3.75 20.54
N THR A 130 18.68 -2.94 21.60
CA THR A 130 19.89 -2.35 22.16
C THR A 130 20.75 -3.49 22.68
N SER A 131 21.96 -3.61 22.16
CA SER A 131 22.92 -4.65 22.52
C SER A 131 23.41 -4.49 23.97
N THR A 132 22.61 -4.93 24.94
CA THR A 132 23.05 -5.27 26.29
C THR A 132 22.11 -6.32 26.85
N ASP A 133 22.52 -7.59 26.77
CA ASP A 133 22.59 -8.52 27.90
C ASP A 133 22.48 -9.97 27.46
N THR A 134 23.62 -10.64 27.46
CA THR A 134 23.74 -12.09 27.44
C THR A 134 23.40 -12.65 28.82
N LYS A 135 22.27 -13.37 28.96
CA LYS A 135 22.19 -14.71 29.60
C LYS A 135 20.74 -15.22 29.76
N GLY A 136 20.45 -16.26 28.98
CA GLY A 136 19.89 -17.57 29.38
C GLY A 136 18.72 -17.66 30.37
N GLY A 137 17.65 -18.31 29.92
CA GLY A 137 16.64 -18.91 30.79
C GLY A 137 15.63 -19.77 30.03
N ASP A 138 15.81 -21.09 30.06
CA ASP A 138 14.87 -22.11 29.62
C ASP A 138 13.50 -22.01 30.32
N THR A 139 12.39 -22.21 29.59
CA THR A 139 11.24 -23.01 30.07
C THR A 139 10.38 -23.52 28.89
N LYS A 140 9.95 -24.78 29.00
CA LYS A 140 9.03 -25.53 28.11
C LYS A 140 7.57 -25.27 28.44
N SER A 141 6.70 -25.36 27.41
CA SER A 141 5.30 -25.87 27.34
C SER A 141 4.47 -24.96 26.42
N GLY A 142 3.57 -25.34 25.52
CA GLY A 142 2.89 -26.57 25.11
C GLY A 142 1.65 -26.16 24.28
N ASP A 143 1.32 -26.93 23.23
CA ASP A 143 0.04 -27.02 22.48
C ASP A 143 -0.92 -25.81 22.32
N LYS A 144 -1.13 -25.35 21.06
CA LYS A 144 -2.29 -25.61 20.16
C LYS A 144 -2.67 -24.43 19.24
N LYS A 145 -2.89 -24.78 17.96
CA LYS A 145 -3.78 -24.20 16.93
C LYS A 145 -3.98 -22.68 16.88
N ASP A 146 -3.63 -22.06 15.75
CA ASP A 146 -4.61 -21.59 14.77
C ASP A 146 -3.97 -20.98 13.50
N SER A 147 -4.71 -21.12 12.40
CA SER A 147 -4.70 -20.29 11.17
C SER A 147 -3.36 -19.85 10.55
N GLY A 148 -2.94 -20.57 9.51
CA GLY A 148 -1.90 -20.10 8.59
C GLY A 148 -2.42 -19.04 7.62
N VAL A 149 -2.40 -17.77 8.03
CA VAL A 149 -2.46 -16.57 7.15
C VAL A 149 -1.76 -15.40 7.88
N THR A 150 -0.54 -15.60 8.38
CA THR A 150 0.22 -14.54 9.08
C THR A 150 1.72 -14.59 8.82
N VAL A 151 2.22 -15.69 8.24
CA VAL A 151 3.66 -15.96 8.16
C VAL A 151 4.33 -15.17 7.02
N ASP A 152 3.60 -14.88 5.94
CA ASP A 152 4.18 -14.31 4.73
C ASP A 152 4.35 -12.78 4.79
N VAL A 153 3.40 -12.06 5.42
CA VAL A 153 3.50 -10.60 5.65
C VAL A 153 4.59 -10.27 6.67
N GLN A 154 4.72 -11.08 7.71
CA GLN A 154 5.72 -10.89 8.75
C GLN A 154 7.14 -11.12 8.20
N LYS A 155 7.30 -12.12 7.33
CA LYS A 155 8.56 -12.35 6.60
C LYS A 155 8.92 -11.20 5.66
N LYS A 156 7.98 -10.61 4.91
CA LYS A 156 8.28 -9.48 4.00
C LYS A 156 8.81 -8.28 4.79
N GLY A 157 8.17 -7.95 5.93
CA GLY A 157 8.63 -6.89 6.83
C GLY A 157 9.98 -7.17 7.51
N GLU A 158 10.25 -8.40 7.95
CA GLU A 158 11.54 -8.80 8.53
C GLU A 158 12.68 -8.81 7.48
N VAL A 159 12.39 -9.27 6.27
CA VAL A 159 13.36 -9.29 5.16
C VAL A 159 13.71 -7.88 4.69
N LEU A 160 12.72 -6.99 4.52
CA LEU A 160 12.97 -5.59 4.14
C LEU A 160 13.69 -4.80 5.23
N SER A 161 13.32 -5.00 6.51
CA SER A 161 14.04 -4.35 7.62
C SER A 161 15.51 -4.77 7.70
N SER A 162 15.82 -6.03 7.33
CA SER A 162 17.20 -6.54 7.27
C SER A 162 17.96 -5.95 6.08
N GLN A 163 17.32 -5.79 4.92
CA GLN A 163 17.91 -5.18 3.73
C GLN A 163 18.19 -3.67 3.94
N ILE A 164 17.25 -2.93 4.51
CA ILE A 164 17.44 -1.50 4.88
C ILE A 164 18.58 -1.35 5.90
N ALA A 165 18.66 -2.24 6.89
CA ALA A 165 19.76 -2.23 7.87
C ALA A 165 21.13 -2.59 7.26
N GLU A 166 21.17 -3.32 6.15
CA GLU A 166 22.39 -3.71 5.45
C GLU A 166 22.87 -2.64 4.46
N LEU A 167 21.93 -1.91 3.82
CA LEU A 167 22.20 -0.71 3.03
C LEU A 167 22.76 0.43 3.89
N ARG A 168 22.23 0.66 5.10
CA ARG A 168 22.76 1.67 6.04
C ARG A 168 24.23 1.45 6.44
N LYS A 169 24.79 0.25 6.27
CA LYS A 169 26.20 -0.04 6.57
C LYS A 169 27.17 0.42 5.47
N HIS A 170 26.66 0.76 4.29
CA HIS A 170 27.46 1.14 3.12
C HIS A 170 27.28 2.60 2.70
N LEU A 171 26.51 3.40 3.45
CA LEU A 171 26.49 4.84 3.23
C LEU A 171 27.84 5.43 3.65
N PRO A 172 28.52 6.20 2.78
CA PRO A 172 29.69 6.95 3.19
C PRO A 172 29.29 7.94 4.28
N GLU A 173 30.07 8.02 5.35
CA GLU A 173 29.87 9.04 6.38
C GLU A 173 29.95 10.42 5.72
N PRO A 174 29.08 11.37 6.11
CA PRO A 174 29.17 12.73 5.61
C PRO A 174 30.56 13.28 5.97
N ASP A 175 31.27 13.72 4.93
CA ASP A 175 32.57 14.37 5.04
C ASP A 175 32.39 15.61 5.94
N GLU A 176 32.89 15.53 7.17
CA GLU A 176 32.98 16.68 8.07
C GLU A 176 34.01 17.65 7.46
N GLY A 177 33.53 18.51 6.56
CA GLY A 177 34.33 19.54 5.94
C GLY A 177 34.94 20.44 7.01
N ASP A 178 36.27 20.41 7.09
CA ASP A 178 37.10 21.30 7.89
C ASP A 178 36.80 22.77 7.54
N GLU A 179 36.03 23.46 8.39
CA GLU A 179 35.88 24.92 8.36
C GLU A 179 37.06 25.58 9.08
N ASP A 180 38.25 25.49 8.46
CA ASP A 180 39.42 26.28 8.85
C ASP A 180 39.40 27.65 8.13
N ASP A 181 38.47 28.53 8.48
CA ASP A 181 38.54 29.95 8.10
C ASP A 181 39.34 30.74 9.16
N GLU A 182 40.65 30.55 9.09
CA GLU A 182 41.70 31.34 9.71
C GLU A 182 41.75 32.75 9.05
N TRP A 183 41.01 33.71 9.61
CA TRP A 183 41.22 35.13 9.30
C TRP A 183 42.17 35.73 10.35
N GLU A 184 43.46 35.75 10.03
CA GLU A 184 44.49 36.55 10.72
C GLU A 184 44.23 38.07 10.55
N ASP A 185 44.68 38.82 11.58
CA ASP A 185 44.53 40.27 11.88
C ASP A 185 44.68 41.29 10.74
#